data_AF-A0A2V6W3H6-F1
#
_entry.id   AF-A0A2V6W3H6-F1
#
_cell.length_a   1.000
_cell.length_b   1.000
_cell.length_c   1.000
_cell.angle_alpha   90.00
_cell.angle_beta   90.00
_cell.angle_gamma   90.00
#
_symmetry.space_group_name_H-M   'P 1'
#
loop_
_entity.id
_entity.type
_entity.pdbx_description
1 polymer ?
#
loop_
_entity_poly.entity_id
_entity_poly.type
_entity_poly.pdbx_seq_one_letter_code
_entity_poly.pdbx_strand_id
1 'polypeptide(L)'
;WLDRLGLAGEIVWTVFEPRETSAARPGRIGLALRDNAGWLRPAPTPRADLDPKVKNVLLHLQLRGASFAQDLARGAGLDTAGTLAALWELFWAGLVTPDTFSAIVAGSAPSRPEAPRPAHRGRRPRRGARRAPLARLPVIGRWSVLTEEEALSPEEREEARAHLLLARYGVLSRELAQGDWSTLRHTLLRMEYGGEVMRGYFVEGLSGEQYALEDTLRDLETSSRRAEPHVLVTIADPANLWGRVFTLTRRDGQRAAAARIPTTWLIMRHGRPVLLVEGQGRALTTLAGWEAVDIAGAIRALQAVVEPPLPLRRVRRLDVEQWDGRPIRESEAFDAFVAAGFSVDGPRVSWDGHPGPRWR
;
A
#
# COMPACT_ATOMS: atom_id res chain seq x y z
N TRP A 1 2.56 14.16 -2.83
CA TRP A 1 2.93 13.61 -4.14
C TRP A 1 1.70 13.05 -4.87
N LEU A 2 0.95 12.10 -4.29
CA LEU A 2 -0.28 11.58 -4.91
C LEU A 2 -1.30 12.66 -5.31
N ASP A 3 -1.56 13.67 -4.45
CA ASP A 3 -2.43 14.79 -4.84
C ASP A 3 -1.90 15.56 -6.07
N ARG A 4 -0.58 15.67 -6.22
CA ARG A 4 0.01 16.35 -7.38
C ARG A 4 -0.26 15.56 -8.65
N LEU A 5 -0.10 14.23 -8.60
CA LEU A 5 -0.42 13.36 -9.73
C LEU A 5 -1.91 13.39 -10.08
N GLY A 6 -2.78 13.35 -9.07
CA GLY A 6 -4.23 13.40 -9.28
C GLY A 6 -4.68 14.74 -9.89
N LEU A 7 -4.15 15.85 -9.37
CA LEU A 7 -4.42 17.19 -9.89
C LEU A 7 -3.84 17.43 -11.30
N ALA A 8 -2.73 16.76 -11.64
CA ALA A 8 -2.15 16.78 -12.98
C ALA A 8 -2.92 15.89 -13.97
N GLY A 9 -3.82 15.03 -13.48
CA GLY A 9 -4.58 14.10 -14.32
C GLY A 9 -3.82 12.81 -14.69
N GLU A 10 -2.63 12.58 -14.14
CA GLU A 10 -1.80 11.40 -14.44
C GLU A 10 -2.40 10.09 -13.90
N ILE A 11 -3.20 10.20 -12.84
CA ILE A 11 -3.77 9.06 -12.13
C ILE A 11 -5.27 9.21 -11.93
N VAL A 12 -5.92 8.08 -11.75
CA VAL A 12 -7.33 7.95 -11.43
C VAL A 12 -7.50 7.08 -10.20
N TRP A 13 -8.34 7.54 -9.27
CA TRP A 13 -8.85 6.71 -8.18
C TRP A 13 -10.10 5.98 -8.63
N THR A 14 -10.15 4.68 -8.37
CA THR A 14 -11.27 3.84 -8.80
C THR A 14 -11.47 2.67 -7.87
N VAL A 15 -12.63 2.07 -7.98
CA VAL A 15 -12.95 0.79 -7.37
C VAL A 15 -12.39 -0.33 -8.22
N PHE A 16 -11.68 -1.26 -7.60
CA PHE A 16 -11.20 -2.50 -8.21
C PHE A 16 -12.01 -3.71 -7.75
N GLU A 17 -12.52 -3.67 -6.51
CA GLU A 17 -13.48 -4.64 -5.99
C GLU A 17 -14.71 -3.87 -5.49
N PRO A 18 -15.86 -3.99 -6.17
CA PRO A 18 -17.11 -3.36 -5.73
C PRO A 18 -17.49 -3.76 -4.31
N ARG A 19 -18.21 -2.87 -3.62
CA ARG A 19 -18.88 -3.23 -2.37
C ARG A 19 -20.06 -4.14 -2.71
N GLU A 20 -19.97 -5.41 -2.35
CA GLU A 20 -21.14 -6.28 -2.36
C GLU A 20 -22.04 -5.92 -1.18
N THR A 21 -23.27 -5.50 -1.47
CA THR A 21 -24.26 -5.09 -0.46
C THR A 21 -24.61 -6.21 0.52
N SER A 22 -24.40 -7.48 0.14
CA SER A 22 -24.69 -8.68 0.93
C SER A 22 -23.50 -9.24 1.70
N ALA A 23 -22.26 -8.89 1.33
CA ALA A 23 -21.06 -9.42 1.95
C ALA A 23 -20.44 -8.40 2.91
N ALA A 24 -19.99 -8.86 4.09
CA ALA A 24 -19.27 -8.03 5.06
C ALA A 24 -17.87 -7.55 4.59
N ARG A 25 -17.55 -7.64 3.29
CA ARG A 25 -16.27 -7.24 2.73
C ARG A 25 -16.33 -5.77 2.30
N PRO A 26 -15.47 -4.90 2.86
CA PRO A 26 -15.35 -3.55 2.35
C PRO A 26 -14.82 -3.62 0.91
N GLY A 27 -15.43 -2.85 0.00
CA GLY A 27 -14.92 -2.73 -1.37
C GLY A 27 -13.51 -2.14 -1.37
N ARG A 28 -12.75 -2.43 -2.43
CA ARG A 28 -11.36 -1.99 -2.55
C ARG A 28 -11.23 -0.82 -3.50
N ILE A 29 -10.66 0.25 -2.98
CA ILE A 29 -10.20 1.40 -3.74
C ILE A 29 -8.76 1.14 -4.16
N GLY A 30 -8.45 1.45 -5.42
CA GLY A 30 -7.10 1.45 -5.91
C GLY A 30 -6.81 2.67 -6.77
N LEU A 31 -5.59 2.68 -7.28
CA LEU A 31 -5.06 3.73 -8.12
C LEU A 31 -4.57 3.11 -9.43
N ALA A 32 -4.88 3.76 -10.55
CA ALA A 32 -4.32 3.45 -11.85
C ALA A 32 -3.70 4.71 -12.47
N LEU A 33 -2.71 4.53 -13.34
CA LEU A 33 -2.41 5.54 -14.35
C LEU A 33 -3.65 5.73 -15.21
N ARG A 34 -3.93 6.97 -15.62
CA ARG A 34 -5.15 7.28 -16.38
C ARG A 34 -5.28 6.40 -17.63
N ASP A 35 -4.21 6.25 -18.39
CA ASP A 35 -4.20 5.47 -19.64
C ASP A 35 -4.44 3.96 -19.43
N ASN A 36 -4.25 3.48 -18.20
CA ASN A 36 -4.51 2.08 -17.85
C ASN A 36 -5.86 1.88 -17.18
N ALA A 37 -6.63 2.95 -16.92
CA ALA A 37 -7.86 2.85 -16.16
C ALA A 37 -8.91 2.01 -16.90
N GLY A 38 -9.10 2.21 -18.21
CA GLY A 38 -10.13 1.57 -19.00
C GLY A 38 -10.11 0.03 -18.96
N TRP A 39 -8.93 -0.58 -18.93
CA TRP A 39 -8.80 -2.04 -18.94
C TRP A 39 -8.55 -2.66 -17.55
N LEU A 40 -8.01 -1.90 -16.60
CA LEU A 40 -7.75 -2.38 -15.24
C LEU A 40 -8.99 -2.44 -14.36
N ARG A 41 -10.00 -1.63 -14.69
CA ARG A 41 -11.17 -1.44 -13.86
C ARG A 41 -12.29 -2.42 -14.19
N PRO A 42 -13.11 -2.82 -13.20
CA PRO A 42 -14.35 -3.51 -13.49
C PRO A 42 -15.30 -2.60 -14.28
N ALA A 43 -16.19 -3.22 -15.06
CA ALA A 43 -17.26 -2.49 -15.72
C ALA A 43 -18.11 -1.74 -14.68
N PRO A 44 -18.51 -0.48 -14.96
CA PRO A 44 -19.32 0.30 -14.04
C PRO A 44 -20.72 -0.31 -13.88
N THR A 45 -21.38 0.00 -12.76
CA THR A 45 -22.77 -0.39 -12.53
C THR A 45 -23.68 0.29 -13.57
N PRO A 46 -24.67 -0.41 -14.15
CA PRO A 46 -25.61 0.18 -15.10
C PRO A 46 -26.29 1.44 -14.54
N ARG A 47 -26.33 2.51 -15.33
CA ARG A 47 -26.92 3.80 -14.92
C ARG A 47 -28.42 3.73 -14.64
N ALA A 48 -29.10 2.69 -15.11
CA ALA A 48 -30.54 2.48 -14.89
C ALA A 48 -30.86 2.17 -13.42
N ASP A 49 -29.89 1.66 -12.67
CA ASP A 49 -30.07 1.21 -11.29
C ASP A 49 -29.85 2.33 -10.26
N LEU A 50 -29.52 3.55 -10.70
CA LEU A 50 -29.21 4.69 -9.84
C LEU A 50 -30.47 5.46 -9.42
N ASP A 51 -30.49 5.93 -8.16
CA ASP A 51 -31.52 6.84 -7.67
C ASP A 51 -31.60 8.13 -8.53
N PRO A 52 -32.79 8.70 -8.79
CA PRO A 52 -32.94 9.91 -9.61
C PRO A 52 -32.08 11.10 -9.16
N LYS A 53 -31.88 11.30 -7.85
CA LYS A 53 -31.04 12.39 -7.33
C LYS A 53 -29.56 12.14 -7.62
N VAL A 54 -29.11 10.90 -7.50
CA VAL A 54 -27.74 10.46 -7.79
C VAL A 54 -27.46 10.60 -9.29
N LYS A 55 -28.41 10.20 -10.13
CA LYS A 55 -28.39 10.41 -11.57
C LYS A 55 -28.31 11.89 -11.94
N ASN A 56 -29.03 12.77 -11.24
CA ASN A 56 -28.97 14.21 -11.47
C ASN A 56 -27.58 14.80 -11.17
N VAL A 57 -26.90 14.32 -10.12
CA VAL A 57 -25.51 14.71 -9.82
C VAL A 57 -24.56 14.27 -10.94
N LEU A 58 -24.71 13.03 -11.44
CA LEU A 58 -23.91 12.54 -12.58
C LEU A 58 -24.12 13.38 -13.84
N LEU A 59 -25.37 13.72 -14.17
CA LEU A 59 -25.68 14.57 -15.32
C LEU A 59 -25.02 15.95 -15.21
N HIS A 60 -25.03 16.56 -14.02
CA HIS A 60 -24.37 17.84 -13.79
C HIS A 60 -22.85 17.74 -13.99
N LEU A 61 -22.22 16.66 -13.54
CA LEU A 61 -20.80 16.41 -13.79
C LEU A 61 -20.49 16.19 -15.28
N GLN A 62 -21.36 15.48 -16.01
CA GLN A 62 -21.21 15.28 -17.47
C GLN A 62 -21.31 16.61 -18.23
N LEU A 63 -22.21 17.51 -17.81
CA LEU A 63 -22.43 18.79 -18.49
C LEU A 63 -21.40 19.86 -18.13
N ARG A 64 -20.92 19.91 -16.87
CA ARG A 64 -20.04 20.97 -16.37
C ARG A 64 -18.57 20.54 -16.26
N GLY A 65 -18.28 19.26 -16.40
CA GLY A 65 -16.96 18.70 -16.17
C GLY A 65 -16.58 18.70 -14.68
N ALA A 66 -15.27 18.67 -14.42
CA ALA A 66 -14.73 18.52 -13.08
C ALA A 66 -15.20 19.64 -12.13
N SER A 67 -15.96 19.29 -11.08
CA SER A 67 -16.67 20.25 -10.23
C SER A 67 -16.49 19.96 -8.74
N PHE A 68 -16.54 21.00 -7.90
CA PHE A 68 -16.58 20.83 -6.44
C PHE A 68 -17.99 20.44 -5.98
N ALA A 69 -18.08 19.69 -4.87
CA ALA A 69 -19.37 19.24 -4.33
C ALA A 69 -20.33 20.40 -4.00
N GLN A 70 -19.82 21.53 -3.49
CA GLN A 70 -20.65 22.72 -3.20
C GLN A 70 -21.23 23.40 -4.45
N ASP A 71 -20.56 23.26 -5.60
CA ASP A 71 -21.01 23.83 -6.87
C ASP A 71 -22.05 22.92 -7.53
N LEU A 72 -21.92 21.60 -7.34
CA LEU A 72 -22.91 20.61 -7.76
C LEU A 72 -24.20 20.68 -6.93
N ALA A 73 -24.10 20.95 -5.62
CA ALA A 73 -25.23 20.96 -4.70
C ALA A 73 -26.38 21.87 -5.17
N ARG A 74 -26.05 23.10 -5.56
CA ARG A 74 -27.02 24.09 -6.07
C ARG A 74 -27.72 23.61 -7.36
N GLY A 75 -27.00 22.96 -8.26
CA GLY A 75 -27.57 22.44 -9.52
C GLY A 75 -28.41 21.18 -9.32
N ALA A 76 -27.98 20.30 -8.40
CA ALA A 76 -28.64 19.02 -8.15
C ALA A 76 -29.88 19.12 -7.25
N GLY A 77 -30.13 20.27 -6.61
CA GLY A 77 -31.21 20.45 -5.63
C GLY A 77 -30.93 19.73 -4.32
N LEU A 78 -29.67 19.57 -3.95
CA LEU A 78 -29.20 18.90 -2.73
C LEU A 78 -28.41 19.88 -1.86
N ASP A 79 -28.26 19.57 -0.57
CA ASP A 79 -27.25 20.21 0.25
C ASP A 79 -25.86 19.60 -0.03
N THR A 80 -24.80 20.23 0.49
CA THR A 80 -23.42 19.76 0.24
C THR A 80 -23.19 18.34 0.77
N ALA A 81 -23.80 17.98 1.91
CA ALA A 81 -23.67 16.66 2.51
C ALA A 81 -24.33 15.57 1.65
N GLY A 82 -25.57 15.80 1.19
CA GLY A 82 -26.27 14.90 0.28
C GLY A 82 -25.58 14.78 -1.07
N THR A 83 -25.00 15.87 -1.58
CA THR A 83 -24.20 15.84 -2.81
C THR A 83 -22.94 14.98 -2.65
N LEU A 84 -22.22 15.12 -1.53
CA LEU A 84 -21.06 14.27 -1.23
C LEU A 84 -21.45 12.79 -1.10
N ALA A 85 -22.58 12.50 -0.46
CA ALA A 85 -23.09 11.13 -0.37
C ALA A 85 -23.38 10.53 -1.76
N ALA A 86 -24.05 11.28 -2.63
CA ALA A 86 -24.32 10.87 -4.02
C ALA A 86 -23.03 10.68 -4.84
N LEU A 87 -22.02 11.54 -4.66
CA LEU A 87 -20.72 11.38 -5.32
C LEU A 87 -19.99 10.11 -4.88
N TRP A 88 -20.09 9.74 -3.60
CA TRP A 88 -19.54 8.48 -3.10
C TRP A 88 -20.31 7.28 -3.64
N GLU A 89 -21.63 7.36 -3.77
CA GLU A 89 -22.41 6.31 -4.42
C GLU A 89 -21.98 6.11 -5.88
N LEU A 90 -21.85 7.20 -6.64
CA LEU A 90 -21.34 7.17 -8.00
C LEU A 90 -19.90 6.64 -8.08
N PHE A 91 -19.05 6.96 -7.11
CA PHE A 91 -17.68 6.44 -7.03
C PHE A 91 -17.68 4.93 -6.83
N TRP A 92 -18.51 4.44 -5.91
CA TRP A 92 -18.65 3.01 -5.67
C TRP A 92 -19.25 2.25 -6.85
N ALA A 93 -20.09 2.92 -7.66
CA ALA A 93 -20.59 2.44 -8.94
C ALA A 93 -19.56 2.52 -10.09
N GLY A 94 -18.37 3.10 -9.85
CA GLY A 94 -17.30 3.25 -10.85
C GLY A 94 -17.52 4.39 -11.86
N LEU A 95 -18.41 5.35 -11.58
CA LEU A 95 -18.83 6.37 -12.56
C LEU A 95 -18.12 7.72 -12.38
N VAL A 96 -17.63 8.03 -11.18
CA VAL A 96 -16.92 9.30 -10.89
C VAL A 96 -15.66 9.08 -10.07
N THR A 97 -14.71 10.01 -10.15
CA THR A 97 -13.46 9.97 -9.40
C THR A 97 -13.11 11.34 -8.81
N PRO A 98 -12.59 11.40 -7.57
CA PRO A 98 -11.99 12.62 -7.04
C PRO A 98 -10.55 12.81 -7.56
N ASP A 99 -10.09 14.05 -7.67
CA ASP A 99 -8.72 14.37 -8.12
C ASP A 99 -7.68 14.42 -6.99
N THR A 100 -8.06 14.13 -5.73
CA THR A 100 -7.14 14.13 -4.58
C THR A 100 -7.17 12.83 -3.78
N PHE A 101 -6.01 12.47 -3.23
CA PHE A 101 -5.87 11.41 -2.23
C PHE A 101 -6.54 11.79 -0.92
N SER A 102 -6.49 13.06 -0.53
CA SER A 102 -7.16 13.55 0.68
C SER A 102 -8.66 13.27 0.68
N ALA A 103 -9.32 13.35 -0.49
CA ALA A 103 -10.72 12.98 -0.65
C ALA A 103 -10.94 11.49 -0.41
N ILE A 104 -10.10 10.63 -0.99
CA ILE A 104 -10.13 9.17 -0.75
C ILE A 104 -10.01 8.87 0.73
N VAL A 105 -8.99 9.40 1.41
CA VAL A 105 -8.77 9.16 2.85
C VAL A 105 -9.97 9.62 3.69
N ALA A 106 -10.53 10.78 3.36
CA ALA A 106 -11.68 11.33 4.08
C ALA A 106 -12.96 10.50 3.90
N GLY A 107 -13.22 9.98 2.69
CA GLY A 107 -14.41 9.18 2.41
C GLY A 107 -14.28 7.68 2.70
N SER A 108 -13.06 7.15 2.76
CA SER A 108 -12.80 5.75 3.10
C SER A 108 -12.54 5.52 4.58
N ALA A 109 -12.31 6.59 5.36
CA ALA A 109 -12.15 6.46 6.80
C ALA A 109 -13.45 5.91 7.42
N PRO A 110 -13.38 4.88 8.28
CA PRO A 110 -14.57 4.43 9.00
C PRO A 110 -15.13 5.60 9.79
N SER A 111 -16.42 5.88 9.61
CA SER A 111 -17.16 6.87 10.39
C SER A 111 -17.02 6.49 11.86
N ARG A 112 -16.05 7.08 12.56
CA ARG A 112 -16.00 6.96 14.02
C ARG A 112 -17.25 7.68 14.52
N PRO A 113 -18.14 7.00 15.27
CA PRO A 113 -19.18 7.71 15.99
C PRO A 113 -18.49 8.79 16.79
N GLU A 114 -18.90 10.05 16.61
CA GLU A 114 -18.39 11.16 17.40
C GLU A 114 -18.70 10.81 18.85
N ALA A 115 -17.67 10.38 19.61
CA ALA A 115 -17.85 10.11 21.03
C ALA A 115 -18.48 11.36 21.63
N PRO A 116 -19.62 11.26 22.36
CA PRO A 116 -20.27 12.41 22.93
C PRO A 116 -19.22 13.18 23.72
N ARG A 117 -18.91 14.41 23.28
CA ARG A 117 -18.00 15.26 24.03
C ARG A 117 -18.61 15.38 25.43
N PRO A 118 -17.90 15.02 26.51
CA PRO A 118 -18.41 15.28 27.84
C PRO A 118 -18.69 16.78 27.90
N ALA A 119 -19.91 17.14 28.31
CA ALA A 119 -20.30 18.52 28.54
C ALA A 119 -19.37 19.06 29.64
N HIS A 120 -18.28 19.69 29.25
CA HIS A 120 -17.39 20.37 30.19
C HIS A 120 -18.16 21.55 30.77
N ARG A 121 -18.75 21.32 31.94
CA ARG A 121 -19.21 22.37 32.84
C ARG A 121 -18.04 23.32 33.10
N GLY A 122 -18.20 24.58 32.70
CA GLY A 122 -17.66 25.72 33.45
C GLY A 122 -16.17 26.05 33.34
N ARG A 123 -15.51 25.95 32.17
CA ARG A 123 -14.23 26.67 31.96
C ARG A 123 -14.33 27.68 30.83
N ARG A 124 -14.22 28.96 31.20
CA ARG A 124 -14.12 30.11 30.29
C ARG A 124 -13.10 29.83 29.17
N PRO A 125 -13.41 30.14 27.90
CA PRO A 125 -12.46 29.96 26.81
C PRO A 125 -11.27 30.90 27.02
N ARG A 126 -10.07 30.34 27.12
CA ARG A 126 -8.83 31.13 27.01
C ARG A 126 -8.78 31.69 25.58
N ARG A 127 -8.92 33.02 25.44
CA ARG A 127 -8.56 33.72 24.20
C ARG A 127 -7.12 33.34 23.85
N GLY A 128 -6.91 32.77 22.66
CA GLY A 128 -5.57 32.39 22.16
C GLY A 128 -5.35 30.91 21.89
N ALA A 129 -6.23 30.00 22.34
CA ALA A 129 -6.16 28.60 21.92
C ALA A 129 -6.76 28.45 20.51
N ARG A 130 -5.94 28.66 19.48
CA ARG A 130 -6.22 28.18 18.12
C ARG A 130 -6.38 26.65 18.19
N ARG A 131 -7.61 26.19 18.43
CA ARG A 131 -7.98 24.78 18.22
C ARG A 131 -7.64 24.45 16.78
N ALA A 132 -6.81 23.42 16.57
CA ALA A 132 -6.44 22.94 15.25
C ALA A 132 -7.71 22.71 14.41
N PRO A 133 -7.92 23.44 13.30
CA PRO A 133 -9.11 23.30 12.47
C PRO A 133 -9.02 22.11 11.49
N LEU A 134 -8.00 21.25 11.61
CA LEU A 134 -7.73 20.18 10.65
C LEU A 134 -8.68 18.97 10.75
N ALA A 135 -9.52 18.89 11.79
CA ALA A 135 -10.41 17.73 11.98
C ALA A 135 -11.70 17.78 11.14
N ARG A 136 -11.96 18.89 10.41
CA ARG A 136 -13.19 19.07 9.59
C ARG A 136 -12.94 19.94 8.36
N LEU A 137 -11.79 19.80 7.70
CA LEU A 137 -11.70 20.35 6.36
C LEU A 137 -12.68 19.55 5.47
N PRO A 138 -13.52 20.21 4.65
CA PRO A 138 -14.38 19.50 3.69
C PRO A 138 -13.51 18.62 2.79
N VAL A 139 -14.07 17.52 2.28
CA VAL A 139 -13.44 16.68 1.26
C VAL A 139 -12.87 17.60 0.17
N ILE A 140 -11.54 17.71 0.13
CA ILE A 140 -10.84 18.66 -0.75
C ILE A 140 -10.71 18.00 -2.12
N GLY A 141 -11.18 18.66 -3.16
CA GLY A 141 -10.98 18.19 -4.54
C GLY A 141 -12.20 18.35 -5.41
N ARG A 142 -11.96 18.29 -6.71
CA ARG A 142 -13.02 18.23 -7.72
C ARG A 142 -13.35 16.77 -7.98
N TRP A 143 -14.59 16.55 -8.35
CA TRP A 143 -15.10 15.29 -8.82
C TRP A 143 -15.27 15.37 -10.32
N SER A 144 -14.92 14.32 -11.03
CA SER A 144 -15.06 14.24 -12.49
C SER A 144 -15.68 12.91 -12.88
N VAL A 145 -16.35 12.89 -14.03
CA VAL A 145 -16.87 11.66 -14.63
C VAL A 145 -15.68 10.83 -15.09
N LEU A 146 -15.76 9.53 -14.83
CA LEU A 146 -14.86 8.56 -15.43
C LEU A 146 -15.37 8.27 -16.83
N THR A 147 -14.60 8.69 -17.83
CA THR A 147 -14.90 8.45 -19.22
C THR A 147 -15.01 6.94 -19.47
N GLU A 148 -16.01 6.56 -20.26
CA GLU A 148 -16.06 5.21 -20.83
C GLU A 148 -14.95 5.15 -21.88
N GLU A 149 -13.77 4.72 -21.45
CA GLU A 149 -12.65 4.43 -22.35
C GLU A 149 -12.99 3.17 -23.15
N GLU A 150 -12.50 3.10 -24.38
CA GLU A 150 -12.70 1.93 -25.24
C GLU A 150 -12.07 0.71 -24.55
N ALA A 151 -12.91 -0.28 -24.28
CA ALA A 151 -12.46 -1.48 -23.58
C ALA A 151 -11.54 -2.27 -24.52
N LEU A 152 -10.33 -2.57 -24.05
CA LEU A 152 -9.45 -3.52 -24.73
C LEU A 152 -10.20 -4.83 -25.01
N SER A 153 -9.95 -5.41 -26.17
CA SER A 153 -10.37 -6.76 -26.48
C SER A 153 -9.82 -7.74 -25.42
N PRO A 154 -10.44 -8.92 -25.23
CA PRO A 154 -9.95 -9.90 -24.26
C PRO A 154 -8.47 -10.27 -24.46
N GLU A 155 -8.02 -10.32 -25.71
CA GLU A 155 -6.64 -10.64 -26.08
C GLU A 155 -5.67 -9.52 -25.71
N GLU A 156 -5.98 -8.27 -26.09
CA GLU A 156 -5.18 -7.09 -25.73
C GLU A 156 -5.11 -6.89 -24.22
N ARG A 157 -6.20 -7.20 -23.50
CA ARG A 157 -6.24 -7.11 -22.03
C ARG A 157 -5.31 -8.13 -21.37
N GLU A 158 -5.28 -9.36 -21.86
CA GLU A 158 -4.37 -10.38 -21.33
C GLU A 158 -2.91 -10.07 -21.66
N GLU A 159 -2.63 -9.47 -22.82
CA GLU A 159 -1.30 -8.99 -23.18
C GLU A 159 -0.86 -7.82 -22.28
N ALA A 160 -1.72 -6.81 -22.09
CA ALA A 160 -1.47 -5.70 -21.15
C ALA A 160 -1.25 -6.21 -19.72
N ARG A 161 -2.00 -7.23 -19.30
CA ARG A 161 -1.81 -7.91 -18.00
C ARG A 161 -0.47 -8.64 -17.94
N ALA A 162 -0.04 -9.32 -19.00
CA ALA A 162 1.26 -9.97 -19.08
C ALA A 162 2.40 -8.93 -18.91
N HIS A 163 2.37 -7.83 -19.65
CA HIS A 163 3.33 -6.73 -19.50
C HIS A 163 3.33 -6.15 -18.08
N LEU A 164 2.17 -5.94 -17.48
CA LEU A 164 2.07 -5.44 -16.11
C LEU A 164 2.73 -6.38 -15.10
N LEU A 165 2.50 -7.70 -15.23
CA LEU A 165 3.08 -8.70 -14.34
C LEU A 165 4.59 -8.84 -14.56
N LEU A 166 5.06 -8.80 -15.81
CA LEU A 166 6.49 -8.80 -16.15
C LEU A 166 7.19 -7.55 -15.61
N ALA A 167 6.61 -6.35 -15.79
CA ALA A 167 7.15 -5.12 -15.25
C ALA A 167 7.19 -5.13 -13.71
N ARG A 168 6.25 -5.83 -13.06
CA ARG A 168 6.17 -5.92 -11.60
C ARG A 168 7.17 -6.91 -11.00
N TYR A 169 7.30 -8.09 -11.59
CA TYR A 169 8.05 -9.20 -11.00
C TYR A 169 9.37 -9.50 -11.71
N GLY A 170 9.58 -8.95 -12.92
CA GLY A 170 10.70 -9.26 -13.80
C GLY A 170 10.55 -10.63 -14.47
N VAL A 171 10.39 -11.67 -13.64
CA VAL A 171 10.17 -13.06 -14.04
C VAL A 171 8.75 -13.48 -13.66
N LEU A 172 8.02 -14.05 -14.62
CA LEU A 172 6.65 -14.48 -14.46
C LEU A 172 6.56 -16.00 -14.52
N SER A 173 5.93 -16.58 -13.50
CA SER A 173 5.61 -18.01 -13.38
C SER A 173 4.14 -18.19 -12.97
N ARG A 174 3.70 -19.45 -12.91
CA ARG A 174 2.33 -19.82 -12.51
C ARG A 174 1.91 -19.23 -11.16
N GLU A 175 2.79 -19.18 -10.17
CA GLU A 175 2.52 -18.63 -8.83
C GLU A 175 2.21 -17.13 -8.84
N LEU A 176 2.66 -16.42 -9.89
CA LEU A 176 2.59 -14.97 -10.01
C LEU A 176 1.47 -14.49 -10.95
N ALA A 177 0.84 -15.41 -11.67
CA ALA A 177 -0.18 -15.13 -12.68
C ALA A 177 -1.38 -14.33 -12.15
N GLN A 178 -1.77 -14.55 -10.89
CA GLN A 178 -2.97 -13.94 -10.28
C GLN A 178 -4.23 -14.11 -11.15
N GLY A 179 -4.63 -15.36 -11.42
CA GLY A 179 -5.78 -15.71 -12.24
C GLY A 179 -5.54 -17.03 -12.98
N ASP A 180 -6.22 -17.24 -14.11
CA ASP A 180 -5.99 -18.43 -14.93
C ASP A 180 -4.62 -18.41 -15.61
N TRP A 181 -3.78 -19.39 -15.28
CA TRP A 181 -2.45 -19.53 -15.88
C TRP A 181 -2.51 -19.99 -17.33
N SER A 182 -3.49 -20.80 -17.71
CA SER A 182 -3.55 -21.36 -19.08
C SER A 182 -3.72 -20.25 -20.11
N THR A 183 -4.65 -19.33 -19.87
CA THR A 183 -4.90 -18.14 -20.71
C THR A 183 -3.68 -17.23 -20.78
N LEU A 184 -3.09 -16.91 -19.63
CA LEU A 184 -1.90 -16.04 -19.58
C LEU A 184 -0.69 -16.68 -20.28
N ARG A 185 -0.50 -17.99 -20.10
CA ARG A 185 0.56 -18.76 -20.77
C ARG A 185 0.40 -18.75 -22.28
N HIS A 186 -0.82 -18.84 -22.82
CA HIS A 186 -1.04 -18.74 -24.27
C HIS A 186 -0.56 -17.40 -24.82
N THR A 187 -0.88 -16.31 -24.11
CA THR A 187 -0.41 -14.96 -24.44
C THR A 187 1.12 -14.86 -24.37
N LEU A 188 1.73 -15.38 -23.31
CA LEU A 188 3.20 -15.37 -23.13
C LEU A 188 3.92 -16.19 -24.21
N LEU A 189 3.34 -17.30 -24.67
CA LEU A 189 3.89 -18.05 -25.81
C LEU A 189 3.84 -17.25 -27.11
N ARG A 190 2.76 -16.50 -27.35
CA ARG A 190 2.67 -15.60 -28.52
C ARG A 190 3.76 -14.52 -28.45
N MET A 191 3.92 -13.90 -27.29
CA MET A 191 4.98 -12.91 -27.04
C MET A 191 6.39 -13.52 -27.22
N GLU A 192 6.61 -14.77 -26.82
CA GLU A 192 7.87 -15.50 -27.05
C GLU A 192 8.13 -15.70 -28.54
N TYR A 193 7.12 -16.15 -29.32
CA TYR A 193 7.24 -16.25 -30.77
C TYR A 193 7.52 -14.91 -31.44
N GLY A 194 7.00 -13.81 -30.87
CA GLY A 194 7.27 -12.44 -31.29
C GLY A 194 8.66 -11.91 -30.88
N GLY A 195 9.39 -12.64 -30.03
CA GLY A 195 10.70 -12.23 -29.51
C GLY A 195 10.66 -11.18 -28.40
N GLU A 196 9.49 -10.92 -27.81
CA GLU A 196 9.32 -9.91 -26.75
C GLU A 196 9.72 -10.43 -25.37
N VAL A 197 9.56 -11.74 -25.15
CA VAL A 197 9.88 -12.41 -23.89
C VAL A 197 10.70 -13.67 -24.14
N MET A 198 11.54 -14.00 -23.19
CA MET A 198 12.34 -15.23 -23.16
C MET A 198 11.68 -16.24 -22.23
N ARG A 199 11.54 -17.48 -22.69
CA ARG A 199 11.05 -18.60 -21.88
C ARG A 199 12.21 -19.45 -21.37
N GLY A 200 12.13 -19.88 -20.11
CA GLY A 200 13.16 -20.72 -19.51
C GLY A 200 12.90 -21.07 -18.05
N TYR A 201 13.97 -21.43 -17.34
CA TYR A 201 13.98 -21.69 -15.91
C TYR A 201 15.04 -20.78 -15.27
N PHE A 202 14.60 -19.62 -14.76
CA PHE A 202 15.52 -18.56 -14.33
C PHE A 202 15.69 -18.53 -12.81
N VAL A 203 14.61 -18.78 -12.06
CA VAL A 203 14.60 -18.68 -10.60
C VAL A 203 14.23 -20.02 -9.98
N GLU A 204 15.08 -20.53 -9.10
CA GLU A 204 14.82 -21.73 -8.31
C GLU A 204 13.63 -21.54 -7.35
N GLY A 205 12.82 -22.59 -7.17
CA GLY A 205 11.68 -22.59 -6.25
C GLY A 205 10.35 -22.10 -6.85
N LEU A 206 10.36 -21.59 -8.09
CA LEU A 206 9.15 -21.37 -8.88
C LEU A 206 8.84 -22.61 -9.74
N SER A 207 7.55 -22.91 -9.95
CA SER A 207 7.17 -24.11 -10.72
C SER A 207 7.07 -23.84 -12.22
N GLY A 208 7.41 -24.88 -12.99
CA GLY A 208 7.17 -24.93 -14.43
C GLY A 208 8.02 -23.95 -15.23
N GLU A 209 7.57 -23.67 -16.45
CA GLU A 209 8.22 -22.70 -17.31
C GLU A 209 8.03 -21.26 -16.79
N GLN A 210 9.03 -20.43 -17.03
CA GLN A 210 9.08 -19.03 -16.61
C GLN A 210 9.28 -18.15 -17.83
N TYR A 211 8.78 -16.92 -17.77
CA TYR A 211 8.89 -15.92 -18.83
C TYR A 211 9.49 -14.64 -18.26
N ALA A 212 10.41 -14.02 -18.98
CA ALA A 212 11.05 -12.79 -18.56
C ALA A 212 11.35 -11.90 -19.77
N LEU A 213 11.44 -10.59 -19.55
CA LEU A 213 11.99 -9.66 -20.54
C LEU A 213 13.50 -9.87 -20.65
N GLU A 214 14.07 -9.63 -21.84
CA GLU A 214 15.52 -9.80 -22.06
C GLU A 214 16.36 -8.94 -21.09
N ASP A 215 15.98 -7.68 -20.88
CA ASP A 215 16.69 -6.79 -19.95
C ASP A 215 16.63 -7.29 -18.50
N THR A 216 15.52 -7.92 -18.08
CA THR A 216 15.44 -8.56 -16.76
C THR A 216 16.47 -9.67 -16.61
N LEU A 217 16.70 -10.46 -17.67
CA LEU A 217 17.69 -11.54 -17.61
C LEU A 217 19.11 -11.00 -17.44
N ARG A 218 19.44 -9.89 -18.12
CA ARG A 218 20.73 -9.20 -17.93
C ARG A 218 20.88 -8.66 -16.51
N ASP A 219 19.80 -8.15 -15.92
CA ASP A 219 19.79 -7.70 -14.53
C ASP A 219 20.01 -8.87 -13.54
N LEU A 220 19.46 -10.06 -13.83
CA LEU A 220 19.67 -11.26 -13.00
C LEU A 220 21.13 -11.75 -13.02
N GLU A 221 21.83 -11.58 -14.14
CA GLU A 221 23.25 -11.91 -14.27
C GLU A 221 24.16 -10.89 -13.56
N THR A 222 23.63 -9.70 -13.27
CA THR A 222 24.40 -8.64 -12.62
C THR A 222 24.68 -9.00 -11.17
N SER A 223 25.97 -9.06 -10.82
CA SER A 223 26.39 -9.32 -9.45
C SER A 223 25.85 -8.24 -8.50
N SER A 224 25.25 -8.69 -7.39
CA SER A 224 24.78 -7.81 -6.32
C SER A 224 25.88 -6.84 -5.89
N ARG A 225 25.55 -5.55 -5.86
CA ARG A 225 26.48 -4.51 -5.42
C ARG A 225 26.64 -4.64 -3.91
N ARG A 226 27.82 -5.05 -3.44
CA ARG A 226 28.16 -5.27 -2.02
C ARG A 226 27.85 -4.11 -1.05
N ALA A 227 27.51 -2.92 -1.55
CA ALA A 227 27.30 -1.69 -0.79
C ALA A 227 25.82 -1.29 -0.60
N GLU A 228 24.85 -2.09 -1.04
CA GLU A 228 23.44 -1.73 -0.85
C GLU A 228 23.04 -1.73 0.64
N PRO A 229 22.26 -0.72 1.08
CA PRO A 229 21.83 -0.63 2.46
C PRO A 229 20.77 -1.69 2.79
N HIS A 230 20.65 -2.03 4.07
CA HIS A 230 19.49 -2.77 4.58
C HIS A 230 18.23 -1.95 4.38
N VAL A 231 17.20 -2.56 3.82
CA VAL A 231 15.92 -1.90 3.55
C VAL A 231 14.84 -2.57 4.36
N LEU A 232 14.03 -1.77 5.05
CA LEU A 232 12.83 -2.21 5.74
C LEU A 232 11.64 -2.11 4.80
N VAL A 233 10.99 -3.24 4.54
CA VAL A 233 9.76 -3.32 3.73
C VAL A 233 8.63 -3.92 4.54
N THR A 234 7.39 -3.53 4.26
CA THR A 234 6.26 -4.22 4.86
C THR A 234 6.03 -5.58 4.20
N ILE A 235 5.71 -6.59 5.00
CA ILE A 235 5.33 -7.90 4.44
C ILE A 235 3.99 -7.82 3.68
N ALA A 236 3.18 -6.80 3.95
CA ALA A 236 1.94 -6.55 3.22
C ALA A 236 2.18 -5.93 1.84
N ASP A 237 3.42 -5.61 1.48
CA ASP A 237 3.75 -5.07 0.16
C ASP A 237 3.38 -6.11 -0.92
N PRO A 238 2.59 -5.73 -1.94
CA PRO A 238 2.19 -6.66 -2.99
C PRO A 238 3.35 -7.15 -3.87
N ALA A 239 4.45 -6.41 -3.96
CA ALA A 239 5.68 -6.84 -4.65
C ALA A 239 6.51 -7.84 -3.79
N ASN A 240 6.24 -7.92 -2.49
CA ASN A 240 6.95 -8.85 -1.63
C ASN A 240 6.45 -10.30 -1.78
N LEU A 241 7.30 -11.16 -2.34
CA LEU A 241 7.03 -12.57 -2.59
C LEU A 241 7.33 -13.47 -1.38
N TRP A 242 8.09 -13.00 -0.39
CA TRP A 242 8.42 -13.76 0.81
C TRP A 242 7.20 -13.97 1.70
N GLY A 243 7.07 -15.19 2.22
CA GLY A 243 5.92 -15.64 3.01
C GLY A 243 4.66 -15.95 2.17
N ARG A 244 4.68 -15.73 0.85
CA ARG A 244 3.59 -16.09 -0.08
C ARG A 244 4.03 -17.11 -1.12
N VAL A 245 5.09 -16.80 -1.85
CA VAL A 245 5.68 -17.67 -2.87
C VAL A 245 6.91 -18.35 -2.30
N PHE A 246 7.85 -17.57 -1.78
CA PHE A 246 9.03 -18.08 -1.12
C PHE A 246 8.80 -18.25 0.39
N THR A 247 9.20 -19.39 0.94
CA THR A 247 9.05 -19.66 2.37
C THR A 247 10.03 -18.80 3.18
N LEU A 248 9.52 -18.16 4.23
CA LEU A 248 10.39 -17.54 5.24
C LEU A 248 10.88 -18.62 6.20
N THR A 249 12.19 -18.72 6.36
CA THR A 249 12.85 -19.69 7.25
C THR A 249 13.69 -18.96 8.29
N ARG A 250 13.66 -19.47 9.52
CA ARG A 250 14.53 -19.05 10.62
C ARG A 250 15.93 -19.63 10.43
N ARG A 251 16.90 -19.16 11.23
CA ARG A 251 18.28 -19.67 11.22
C ARG A 251 18.39 -21.17 11.55
N ASP A 252 17.46 -21.68 12.34
CA ASP A 252 17.36 -23.11 12.71
C ASP A 252 16.70 -23.99 11.62
N GLY A 253 16.38 -23.40 10.46
CA GLY A 253 15.72 -24.09 9.35
C GLY A 253 14.20 -24.22 9.50
N GLN A 254 13.62 -23.85 10.64
CA GLN A 254 12.17 -23.90 10.83
C GLN A 254 11.48 -22.79 10.03
N ARG A 255 10.23 -23.05 9.65
CA ARG A 255 9.40 -22.04 8.98
C ARG A 255 9.08 -20.90 9.93
N ALA A 256 9.35 -19.67 9.50
CA ALA A 256 8.87 -18.46 10.15
C ALA A 256 7.46 -18.13 9.62
N ALA A 257 6.45 -18.31 10.46
CA ALA A 257 5.11 -17.78 10.18
C ALA A 257 5.08 -16.29 10.50
N ALA A 258 4.49 -15.48 9.61
CA ALA A 258 4.36 -14.04 9.78
C ALA A 258 3.00 -13.58 9.25
N ALA A 259 2.28 -12.79 10.04
CA ALA A 259 1.01 -12.22 9.60
C ALA A 259 1.25 -11.18 8.49
N ARG A 260 0.53 -11.30 7.36
CA ARG A 260 0.63 -10.32 6.25
C ARG A 260 -0.18 -9.06 6.52
N ILE A 261 0.28 -8.27 7.49
CA ILE A 261 -0.35 -7.01 7.92
C ILE A 261 0.63 -5.83 7.81
N PRO A 262 0.16 -4.58 7.67
CA PRO A 262 1.04 -3.41 7.46
C PRO A 262 2.05 -3.13 8.58
N THR A 263 1.82 -3.69 9.77
CA THR A 263 2.68 -3.54 10.96
C THR A 263 3.74 -4.61 11.10
N THR A 264 3.78 -5.57 10.18
CA THR A 264 4.82 -6.59 10.10
C THR A 264 5.77 -6.20 8.98
N TRP A 265 7.07 -6.22 9.26
CA TRP A 265 8.11 -5.81 8.32
C TRP A 265 9.17 -6.89 8.14
N LEU A 266 9.84 -6.84 7.00
CA LEU A 266 11.06 -7.58 6.74
C LEU A 266 12.18 -6.57 6.55
N ILE A 267 13.32 -6.82 7.17
CA ILE A 267 14.57 -6.16 6.81
C ILE A 267 15.26 -7.06 5.79
N MET A 268 15.62 -6.47 4.65
CA MET A 268 16.24 -7.16 3.54
C MET A 268 17.63 -6.60 3.27
N ARG A 269 18.53 -7.46 2.80
CA ARG A 269 19.84 -7.12 2.27
C ARG A 269 20.03 -7.85 0.95
N HIS A 270 20.29 -7.12 -0.14
CA HIS A 270 20.43 -7.69 -1.49
C HIS A 270 19.27 -8.60 -1.90
N GLY A 271 18.03 -8.17 -1.62
CA GLY A 271 16.82 -8.95 -1.92
C GLY A 271 16.57 -10.16 -1.01
N ARG A 272 17.48 -10.48 -0.08
CA ARG A 272 17.33 -11.58 0.88
C ARG A 272 16.80 -11.06 2.23
N PRO A 273 15.74 -11.65 2.79
CA PRO A 273 15.21 -11.25 4.08
C PRO A 273 16.13 -11.77 5.19
N VAL A 274 16.58 -10.87 6.06
CA VAL A 274 17.51 -11.17 7.15
C VAL A 274 16.83 -11.08 8.52
N LEU A 275 15.84 -10.20 8.68
CA LEU A 275 15.12 -10.03 9.95
C LEU A 275 13.62 -9.89 9.71
N LEU A 276 12.83 -10.67 10.44
CA LEU A 276 11.38 -10.50 10.56
C LEU A 276 11.09 -9.60 11.77
N VAL A 277 10.28 -8.57 11.56
CA VAL A 277 9.93 -7.57 12.56
C VAL A 277 8.42 -7.59 12.79
N GLU A 278 8.01 -7.97 14.00
CA GLU A 278 6.61 -8.11 14.39
C GLU A 278 6.23 -7.13 15.50
N GLY A 279 4.93 -6.90 15.66
CA GLY A 279 4.42 -6.02 16.71
C GLY A 279 4.93 -4.58 16.61
N GLN A 280 5.17 -4.07 15.41
CA GLN A 280 5.75 -2.74 15.15
C GLN A 280 7.16 -2.55 15.75
N GLY A 281 7.96 -3.61 15.81
CA GLY A 281 9.34 -3.55 16.33
C GLY A 281 9.56 -4.31 17.63
N ARG A 282 8.50 -4.79 18.28
CA ARG A 282 8.57 -5.46 19.59
C ARG A 282 9.29 -6.79 19.57
N ALA A 283 9.07 -7.57 18.53
CA ALA A 283 9.70 -8.87 18.38
C ALA A 283 10.50 -8.93 17.09
N LEU A 284 11.78 -9.29 17.21
CA LEU A 284 12.72 -9.44 16.11
C LEU A 284 13.08 -10.92 16.00
N THR A 285 12.93 -11.50 14.82
CA THR A 285 13.30 -12.89 14.54
C THR A 285 14.30 -12.94 13.41
N THR A 286 15.47 -13.52 13.67
CA THR A 286 16.52 -13.73 12.68
C THR A 286 16.10 -14.80 11.67
N LEU A 287 16.27 -14.47 10.39
CA LEU A 287 15.95 -15.37 9.28
C LEU A 287 17.20 -16.08 8.79
N ALA A 288 17.03 -17.09 7.93
CA ALA A 288 18.14 -17.90 7.42
C ALA A 288 19.23 -17.08 6.70
N GLY A 289 18.91 -15.88 6.19
CA GLY A 289 19.88 -14.96 5.61
C GLY A 289 20.65 -14.09 6.59
N TRP A 290 20.38 -14.18 7.90
CA TRP A 290 21.00 -13.34 8.93
C TRP A 290 22.46 -13.69 9.18
N GLU A 291 23.32 -12.67 9.12
CA GLU A 291 24.72 -12.70 9.52
C GLU A 291 25.00 -11.66 10.61
N ALA A 292 26.02 -11.88 11.45
CA ALA A 292 26.37 -10.93 12.52
C ALA A 292 26.68 -9.51 12.00
N VAL A 293 27.18 -9.39 10.76
CA VAL A 293 27.45 -8.10 10.11
C VAL A 293 26.17 -7.29 9.83
N ASP A 294 25.01 -7.94 9.77
CA ASP A 294 23.73 -7.28 9.46
C ASP A 294 23.21 -6.41 10.61
N ILE A 295 23.68 -6.63 11.85
CA ILE A 295 23.10 -6.00 13.04
C ILE A 295 23.07 -4.47 12.96
N ALA A 296 24.19 -3.85 12.57
CA ALA A 296 24.28 -2.40 12.48
C ALA A 296 23.37 -1.84 11.38
N GLY A 297 23.24 -2.55 10.26
CA GLY A 297 22.36 -2.16 9.16
C GLY A 297 20.88 -2.34 9.49
N ALA A 298 20.53 -3.44 10.14
CA ALA A 298 19.18 -3.70 10.62
C ALA A 298 18.73 -2.66 11.65
N ILE A 299 19.59 -2.27 12.60
CA ILE A 299 19.28 -1.21 13.56
C ILE A 299 19.04 0.13 12.85
N ARG A 300 19.88 0.50 11.87
CA ARG A 300 19.66 1.72 11.07
C ARG A 300 18.34 1.67 10.31
N ALA A 301 18.02 0.54 9.68
CA ALA A 301 16.75 0.36 8.97
C ALA A 301 15.54 0.49 9.90
N LEU A 302 15.65 0.02 11.15
CA LEU A 302 14.62 0.24 12.18
C LEU A 302 14.53 1.72 12.54
N GLN A 303 15.64 2.39 12.86
CA GLN A 303 15.66 3.80 13.24
C GLN A 303 15.01 4.71 12.18
N ALA A 304 15.20 4.40 10.89
CA ALA A 304 14.59 5.13 9.78
C ALA A 304 13.05 5.19 9.83
N VAL A 305 12.39 4.23 10.51
CA VAL A 305 10.91 4.22 10.66
C VAL A 305 10.40 5.42 11.46
N VAL A 306 11.21 5.97 12.37
CA VAL A 306 10.85 7.12 13.20
C VAL A 306 11.53 8.42 12.76
N GLU A 307 12.33 8.42 11.70
CA GLU A 307 12.91 9.67 11.17
C GLU A 307 11.88 10.67 10.64
N PRO A 308 10.79 10.26 9.95
CA PRO A 308 9.80 11.20 9.47
C PRO A 308 9.22 12.09 10.58
N PRO A 309 8.73 13.30 10.26
CA PRO A 309 8.05 14.17 11.24
C PRO A 309 6.86 13.46 11.90
N LEU A 310 6.61 13.74 13.19
CA LEU A 310 5.55 13.09 14.00
C LEU A 310 4.18 12.95 13.31
N PRO A 311 3.66 13.93 12.55
CA PRO A 311 2.37 13.79 11.86
C PRO A 311 2.35 12.71 10.77
N LEU A 312 3.52 12.35 10.24
CA LEU A 312 3.71 11.38 9.16
C LEU A 312 4.24 10.04 9.67
N ARG A 313 4.64 9.94 10.95
CA ARG A 313 5.16 8.70 11.53
C ARG A 313 4.06 7.65 11.62
N ARG A 314 4.31 6.47 11.05
CA ARG A 314 3.49 5.27 11.27
C ARG A 314 3.61 4.79 12.72
N VAL A 315 4.80 4.95 13.30
CA VAL A 315 5.17 4.47 14.62
C VAL A 315 5.79 5.63 15.38
N ARG A 316 5.26 5.96 16.55
CA ARG A 316 5.75 7.12 17.32
C ARG A 316 7.11 6.86 17.97
N ARG A 317 7.31 5.63 18.43
CA ARG A 317 8.48 5.10 19.13
C ARG A 317 8.61 3.62 18.83
N LEU A 318 9.83 3.15 18.62
CA LEU A 318 10.14 1.73 18.53
C LEU A 318 10.47 1.21 19.92
N ASP A 319 9.86 0.09 20.27
CA ASP A 319 10.16 -0.65 21.48
C ASP A 319 10.53 -2.05 21.04
N VAL A 320 11.75 -2.49 21.36
CA VAL A 320 12.22 -3.86 21.10
C VAL A 320 12.26 -4.59 22.43
N GLU A 321 11.45 -5.64 22.52
CA GLU A 321 11.28 -6.46 23.73
C GLU A 321 11.94 -7.83 23.58
N GLN A 322 11.89 -8.40 22.36
CA GLN A 322 12.33 -9.77 22.10
C GLN A 322 13.26 -9.88 20.89
N TRP A 323 14.22 -10.80 21.02
CA TRP A 323 15.12 -11.25 19.96
C TRP A 323 15.10 -12.79 19.91
N ASP A 324 14.67 -13.36 18.79
CA ASP A 324 14.49 -14.80 18.60
C ASP A 324 13.65 -15.46 19.71
N GLY A 325 12.60 -14.75 20.13
CA GLY A 325 11.67 -15.18 21.18
C GLY A 325 12.21 -15.10 22.61
N ARG A 326 13.42 -14.57 22.82
CA ARG A 326 14.01 -14.34 24.16
C ARG A 326 14.03 -12.85 24.49
N PRO A 327 14.05 -12.45 25.78
CA PRO A 327 14.20 -11.04 26.15
C PRO A 327 15.43 -10.40 25.50
N ILE A 328 15.28 -9.20 24.92
CA ILE A 328 16.37 -8.52 24.19
C ILE A 328 17.63 -8.37 25.06
N ARG A 329 17.47 -8.17 26.37
CA ARG A 329 18.56 -7.99 27.34
C ARG A 329 19.48 -9.20 27.50
N GLU A 330 18.95 -10.39 27.21
CA GLU A 330 19.66 -11.66 27.33
C GLU A 330 20.20 -12.11 25.97
N SER A 331 20.03 -11.29 24.93
CA SER A 331 20.40 -11.60 23.56
C SER A 331 21.73 -10.99 23.16
N GLU A 332 22.36 -11.57 22.13
CA GLU A 332 23.56 -11.04 21.49
C GLU A 332 23.39 -9.64 20.90
N ALA A 333 22.14 -9.20 20.66
CA ALA A 333 21.86 -7.93 20.02
C ALA A 333 21.82 -6.74 20.99
N PHE A 334 21.72 -6.99 22.30
CA PHE A 334 21.47 -5.94 23.30
C PHE A 334 22.48 -4.78 23.22
N ASP A 335 23.77 -5.11 23.28
CA ASP A 335 24.85 -4.11 23.32
C ASP A 335 24.89 -3.28 22.04
N ALA A 336 24.54 -3.88 20.89
CA ALA A 336 24.48 -3.17 19.61
C ALA A 336 23.34 -2.13 19.59
N PHE A 337 22.16 -2.46 20.14
CA PHE A 337 21.05 -1.50 20.27
C PHE A 337 21.42 -0.32 21.19
N VAL A 338 22.05 -0.61 22.33
CA VAL A 338 22.51 0.43 23.28
C VAL A 338 23.58 1.31 22.64
N ALA A 339 24.58 0.72 21.97
CA ALA A 339 25.63 1.45 21.26
C ALA A 339 25.08 2.34 20.14
N ALA A 340 24.00 1.90 19.48
CA ALA A 340 23.28 2.67 18.47
C ALA A 340 22.39 3.79 19.06
N GLY A 341 22.33 3.93 20.39
CA GLY A 341 21.65 5.01 21.09
C GLY A 341 20.22 4.71 21.52
N PHE A 342 19.76 3.45 21.51
CA PHE A 342 18.48 3.09 22.11
C PHE A 342 18.54 3.29 23.63
N SER A 343 17.46 3.83 24.22
CA SER A 343 17.32 3.92 25.68
C SER A 343 16.92 2.56 26.25
N VAL A 344 17.37 2.29 27.47
CA VAL A 344 17.03 1.07 28.19
C VAL A 344 15.87 1.35 29.12
N ASP A 345 14.69 0.82 28.81
CA ASP A 345 13.44 1.06 29.54
C ASP A 345 12.94 -0.25 30.17
N GLY A 346 13.54 -0.66 31.30
CA GLY A 346 13.19 -1.93 31.95
C GLY A 346 13.57 -3.14 31.08
N PRO A 347 12.61 -4.01 30.69
CA PRO A 347 12.89 -5.22 29.90
C PRO A 347 13.13 -4.95 28.40
N ARG A 348 12.94 -3.73 27.92
CA ARG A 348 13.02 -3.36 26.49
C ARG A 348 14.08 -2.32 26.21
N VAL A 349 14.45 -2.20 24.94
CA VAL A 349 15.22 -1.08 24.40
C VAL A 349 14.32 -0.23 23.50
N SER A 350 14.39 1.09 23.63
CA SER A 350 13.45 2.02 23.01
C SER A 350 14.15 3.10 22.17
N TRP A 351 13.51 3.51 21.09
CA TRP A 351 13.99 4.58 20.21
C TRP A 351 12.84 5.48 19.74
N ASP A 352 12.89 6.76 20.11
CA ASP A 352 11.87 7.77 19.78
C ASP A 352 12.35 8.80 18.73
N GLY A 353 13.54 8.58 18.16
CA GLY A 353 14.20 9.46 17.20
C GLY A 353 15.31 10.32 17.81
N HIS A 354 15.55 10.24 19.12
CA HIS A 354 16.64 10.92 19.80
C HIS A 354 17.52 9.88 20.49
N PRO A 355 18.86 10.01 20.43
CA PRO A 355 19.73 9.12 21.17
C PRO A 355 19.47 9.24 22.66
N GLY A 356 19.25 8.10 23.32
CA GLY A 356 19.07 8.01 24.76
C GLY A 356 20.31 8.47 25.54
N PRO A 357 20.17 8.71 26.86
CA PRO A 357 21.30 9.08 27.71
C PRO A 357 22.38 7.99 27.66
N ARG A 358 23.62 8.38 27.30
CA ARG A 358 24.78 7.49 27.30
C ARG A 358 25.30 7.35 28.72
N TRP A 359 25.06 6.20 29.35
CA TRP A 359 25.70 5.85 30.62
C TRP A 359 27.16 5.46 30.31
N ARG A 360 28.11 6.24 30.81
CA ARG A 360 29.55 5.97 30.70
C ARG A 360 30.03 5.11 31.85
#